data_AF-A0A448BQX0-F1
#
_entry.id   AF-A0A448BQX0-F1
#
_cell.length_a   1.000
_cell.length_b   1.000
_cell.length_c   1.000
_cell.angle_alpha   90.00
_cell.angle_beta   90.00
_cell.angle_gamma   90.00
#
_symmetry.space_group_name_H-M   'P 1'
#
loop_
_entity.id
_entity.type
_entity.pdbx_description
1 polymer ?
#
loop_
_entity_poly.entity_id
_entity_poly.type
_entity_poly.pdbx_seq_one_letter_code
_entity_poly.pdbx_strand_id
1 'polypeptide(L)'
;MEGNNHLYKLSTTPSGQRLWTYMAAILEVTEMDQGKPFPLKRFLGNFQTHLDAGWIERVPEGYRLTRRGQDYFQDRYRAGNPQYIERPAVERMIRSISSGSGEGDWVPLS
;
A
#
# COMPACT_ATOMS: atom_id res chain seq x y z
N MET A 1 -15.96 -17.11 -9.37
CA MET A 1 -16.49 -16.01 -8.54
C MET A 1 -15.52 -14.85 -8.68
N GLU A 2 -15.75 -13.95 -9.64
CA GLU A 2 -15.04 -12.68 -9.69
C GLU A 2 -15.63 -11.79 -8.59
N GLY A 3 -15.00 -11.81 -7.41
CA GLY A 3 -15.34 -10.89 -6.36
C GLY A 3 -15.06 -9.48 -6.86
N ASN A 4 -16.11 -8.68 -7.07
CA ASN A 4 -16.01 -7.23 -7.17
C ASN A 4 -15.47 -6.71 -5.83
N ASN A 5 -14.16 -6.85 -5.62
CA ASN A 5 -13.48 -6.42 -4.41
C ASN A 5 -13.44 -4.89 -4.43
N HIS A 6 -14.51 -4.28 -3.92
CA HIS A 6 -14.57 -2.86 -3.65
C HIS A 6 -13.54 -2.58 -2.57
N LEU A 7 -12.42 -1.99 -2.97
CA LEU A 7 -11.43 -1.47 -2.04
C LEU A 7 -11.87 -0.09 -1.55
N TYR A 8 -11.39 0.28 -0.39
CA TYR A 8 -11.60 1.57 0.25
C TYR A 8 -10.26 2.19 0.57
N LYS A 9 -10.19 3.52 0.51
CA LYS A 9 -9.03 4.29 0.95
C LYS A 9 -9.40 5.23 2.08
N LEU A 10 -8.39 5.64 2.84
CA LEU A 10 -8.58 6.76 3.77
C LEU A 10 -8.78 8.04 2.95
N SER A 11 -9.76 8.85 3.36
CA SER A 11 -10.04 10.17 2.77
C SER A 11 -8.82 11.09 2.84
N THR A 12 -8.03 10.95 3.91
CA THR A 12 -6.79 11.65 4.16
C THR A 12 -5.65 10.65 4.28
N THR A 13 -4.57 10.86 3.53
CA THR A 13 -3.37 10.03 3.65
C THR A 13 -2.79 10.16 5.06
N PRO A 14 -2.60 9.06 5.79
CA PRO A 14 -2.06 9.10 7.15
C PRO A 14 -0.58 9.51 7.16
N SER A 15 -0.03 9.75 8.36
CA SER A 15 1.38 10.09 8.58
C SER A 15 2.06 9.08 9.52
N GLY A 16 3.39 9.19 9.64
CA GLY A 16 4.20 8.38 10.56
C GLY A 16 4.04 6.87 10.35
N GLN A 17 4.01 6.12 11.46
CA GLN A 17 3.90 4.65 11.41
C GLN A 17 2.62 4.17 10.72
N ARG A 18 1.52 4.91 10.88
CA ARG A 18 0.25 4.57 10.23
C ARG A 18 0.36 4.66 8.70
N LEU A 19 1.14 5.61 8.17
CA LEU A 19 1.45 5.67 6.73
C LEU A 19 2.23 4.45 6.27
N TRP A 20 3.23 4.01 7.02
CA TRP A 20 4.04 2.85 6.63
C TRP A 20 3.21 1.57 6.60
N THR A 21 2.35 1.37 7.62
CA THR A 21 1.39 0.26 7.68
C THR A 21 0.37 0.35 6.55
N TYR A 22 -0.15 1.55 6.26
CA TYR A 22 -1.10 1.78 5.18
C TYR A 22 -0.51 1.47 3.81
N MET A 23 0.72 1.91 3.55
CA MET A 23 1.46 1.58 2.33
C MET A 23 1.65 0.07 2.17
N ALA A 24 2.09 -0.62 3.23
CA ALA A 24 2.30 -2.06 3.17
C ALA A 24 0.99 -2.81 2.89
N ALA A 25 -0.11 -2.41 3.52
CA ALA A 25 -1.42 -2.98 3.26
C ALA A 25 -1.89 -2.73 1.82
N ILE A 26 -1.68 -1.53 1.26
CA ILE A 26 -1.99 -1.22 -0.14
C ILE A 26 -1.21 -2.14 -1.07
N LEU A 27 0.09 -2.30 -0.85
CA LEU A 27 0.94 -3.14 -1.70
C LEU A 27 0.46 -4.61 -1.70
N GLU A 28 0.02 -5.13 -0.56
CA GLU A 28 -0.49 -6.50 -0.44
C GLU A 28 -1.90 -6.66 -1.06
N VAL A 29 -2.85 -5.75 -0.79
CA VAL A 29 -4.21 -5.86 -1.37
C VAL A 29 -4.25 -5.64 -2.89
N THR A 30 -3.26 -4.95 -3.44
CA THR A 30 -3.11 -4.72 -4.87
C THR A 30 -2.16 -5.72 -5.55
N GLU A 31 -1.57 -6.63 -4.77
CA GLU A 31 -0.57 -7.61 -5.21
C GLU A 31 0.67 -6.97 -5.86
N MET A 32 0.91 -5.68 -5.61
CA MET A 32 2.10 -4.97 -6.07
C MET A 32 3.37 -5.49 -5.40
N ASP A 33 3.26 -6.04 -4.18
CA ASP A 33 4.34 -6.76 -3.49
C ASP A 33 4.79 -8.01 -4.26
N GLN A 34 3.89 -8.61 -5.05
CA GLN A 34 4.17 -9.71 -5.99
C GLN A 34 4.57 -9.23 -7.39
N GLY A 35 4.68 -7.92 -7.60
CA GLY A 35 5.06 -7.31 -8.88
C GLY A 35 3.91 -7.09 -9.85
N LYS A 36 2.65 -7.28 -9.43
CA LYS A 36 1.49 -6.95 -10.27
C LYS A 36 1.36 -5.42 -10.42
N PRO A 37 0.92 -4.94 -11.59
CA PRO A 37 0.69 -3.53 -11.77
C PRO A 37 -0.65 -3.09 -11.17
N PHE A 38 -0.67 -1.88 -10.62
CA PHE A 38 -1.87 -1.25 -10.09
C PHE A 38 -1.85 0.28 -10.32
N PRO A 39 -3.00 0.93 -10.59
CA PRO A 39 -3.12 2.39 -10.66
C PRO A 39 -3.01 3.05 -9.26
N LEU A 40 -1.82 3.04 -8.66
CA LEU A 40 -1.54 3.47 -7.28
C LEU A 40 -2.03 4.89 -6.93
N LYS A 41 -2.15 5.77 -7.94
CA LYS A 41 -2.75 7.11 -7.79
C LYS A 41 -4.18 7.09 -7.23
N ARG A 42 -4.91 5.97 -7.38
CA ARG A 42 -6.23 5.80 -6.76
C ARG A 42 -6.14 5.84 -5.24
N PHE A 43 -5.07 5.31 -4.64
CA PHE A 43 -4.82 5.30 -3.19
C PHE A 43 -4.03 6.51 -2.70
N LEU A 44 -2.98 6.91 -3.42
CA LEU A 44 -1.99 7.87 -2.94
C LEU A 44 -1.83 9.05 -3.90
N GLY A 45 -1.97 10.27 -3.38
CA GLY A 45 -1.78 11.48 -4.18
C GLY A 45 -0.31 11.74 -4.54
N ASN A 46 0.63 11.34 -3.69
CA ASN A 46 2.07 11.56 -3.89
C ASN A 46 2.89 10.35 -3.47
N PHE A 47 3.67 9.81 -4.41
CA PHE A 47 4.67 8.76 -4.21
C PHE A 47 5.90 9.00 -5.11
N GLN A 48 6.14 10.25 -5.49
CA GLN A 48 7.21 10.61 -6.43
C GLN A 48 8.59 10.19 -5.91
N THR A 49 8.83 10.31 -4.61
CA THR A 49 10.08 9.86 -3.98
C THR A 49 10.35 8.36 -4.19
N HIS A 50 9.31 7.53 -4.31
CA HIS A 50 9.45 6.09 -4.59
C HIS A 50 9.73 5.81 -6.07
N LEU A 51 9.23 6.66 -6.97
CA LEU A 51 9.56 6.64 -8.39
C LEU A 51 11.02 7.05 -8.60
N ASP A 52 11.42 8.18 -8.03
CA ASP A 52 12.78 8.73 -8.16
C ASP A 52 13.84 7.78 -7.57
N ALA A 53 13.50 7.08 -6.49
CA ALA A 53 14.36 6.07 -5.89
C ALA A 53 14.43 4.74 -6.67
N GLY A 54 13.60 4.56 -7.70
CA GLY A 54 13.52 3.33 -8.49
C GLY A 54 12.92 2.14 -7.74
N TRP A 55 12.14 2.39 -6.69
CA TRP A 55 11.40 1.35 -5.95
C TRP A 55 10.08 1.01 -6.63
N ILE A 56 9.46 2.01 -7.25
CA ILE A 56 8.26 1.87 -8.06
C ILE A 56 8.63 2.26 -9.49
N GLU A 57 8.11 1.52 -10.46
CA GLU A 57 8.23 1.90 -11.87
C GLU A 57 6.84 2.03 -12.52
N ARG A 58 6.77 2.85 -13.56
CA ARG A 58 5.56 3.05 -14.36
C ARG A 58 5.51 2.01 -15.47
N VAL A 59 4.34 1.40 -15.63
CA VAL A 59 4.02 0.42 -16.69
C VAL A 59 2.68 0.79 -17.34
N PRO A 60 2.30 0.23 -18.50
CA PRO A 60 1.07 0.61 -19.20
C PRO A 60 -0.19 0.53 -18.32
N GLU A 61 -0.27 -0.46 -17.43
CA GLU A 61 -1.42 -0.72 -16.55
C GLU A 61 -1.39 0.09 -15.24
N GLY A 62 -0.34 0.89 -15.00
CA GLY A 62 -0.19 1.72 -13.82
C GLY A 62 1.23 1.73 -13.26
N TYR A 63 1.39 1.18 -12.06
CA TYR A 63 2.65 1.16 -11.32
C TYR A 63 2.87 -0.23 -10.73
N ARG A 64 4.13 -0.67 -10.64
CA ARG A 64 4.49 -1.91 -9.95
C ARG A 64 5.76 -1.69 -9.12
N LEU A 65 5.99 -2.55 -8.13
CA LEU A 65 7.28 -2.58 -7.45
C LEU A 65 8.35 -3.16 -8.37
N THR A 66 9.53 -2.54 -8.36
CA THR A 66 10.74 -3.18 -8.87
C THR A 66 11.23 -4.22 -7.85
N ARG A 67 12.18 -5.09 -8.23
CA ARG A 67 12.80 -6.02 -7.27
C ARG A 67 13.40 -5.29 -6.07
N ARG A 68 14.08 -4.17 -6.32
CA ARG A 68 14.64 -3.29 -5.27
C ARG A 68 13.55 -2.69 -4.39
N GLY A 69 12.40 -2.33 -4.97
CA GLY A 69 11.25 -1.86 -4.22
C GLY A 69 10.64 -2.93 -3.31
N GLN A 70 10.52 -4.17 -3.80
CA GLN A 70 10.07 -5.29 -2.98
C GLN A 70 10.98 -5.47 -1.75
N ASP A 71 12.30 -5.49 -1.95
CA ASP A 71 13.27 -5.62 -0.86
C ASP A 71 13.16 -4.44 0.13
N TYR A 72 13.02 -3.21 -0.38
CA TYR A 72 12.86 -2.00 0.45
C TYR A 72 11.61 -2.04 1.33
N PHE A 73 10.45 -2.43 0.78
CA PHE A 73 9.21 -2.49 1.57
C PHE A 73 9.16 -3.71 2.49
N GLN A 74 9.75 -4.85 2.09
CA GLN A 74 9.93 -6.03 2.95
C GLN A 74 10.79 -5.72 4.18
N ASP A 75 11.84 -4.90 4.03
CA ASP A 75 12.75 -4.57 5.12
C ASP A 75 12.05 -3.90 6.32
N ARG A 76 10.89 -3.25 6.10
CA ARG A 76 10.09 -2.64 7.17
C ARG A 76 9.50 -3.65 8.15
N TYR A 77 9.42 -4.94 7.79
CA TYR A 77 9.01 -5.99 8.72
C TYR A 77 10.15 -6.50 9.61
N ARG A 78 11.39 -6.02 9.42
CA ARG A 78 12.53 -6.42 10.24
C ARG A 78 12.62 -5.55 11.49
N ALA A 79 12.73 -6.20 12.65
CA ALA A 79 12.99 -5.52 13.90
C ALA A 79 14.28 -4.69 13.80
N GLY A 80 14.21 -3.41 14.20
CA GLY A 80 15.32 -2.45 14.07
C GLY A 80 15.25 -1.55 12.84
N ASN A 81 14.33 -1.78 11.90
CA ASN A 81 14.08 -0.81 10.83
C ASN A 81 13.48 0.48 11.43
N PRO A 82 13.98 1.69 11.07
CA PRO A 82 13.43 2.96 11.56
C PRO A 82 11.95 3.18 11.21
N GLN A 83 11.47 2.49 10.18
CA GLN A 83 10.10 2.46 9.70
C GLN A 83 9.41 1.13 9.98
N TYR A 84 9.76 0.48 11.11
CA TYR A 84 9.23 -0.84 11.47
C TYR A 84 7.70 -0.88 11.54
N ILE A 85 7.12 -1.90 10.92
CA ILE A 85 5.69 -2.20 10.93
C ILE A 85 5.43 -3.64 11.38
N GLU A 86 4.31 -3.83 12.06
CA GLU A 86 3.93 -5.14 12.57
C GLU A 86 2.93 -5.84 11.64
N ARG A 87 3.14 -7.14 11.40
CA ARG A 87 2.25 -7.97 10.59
C ARG A 87 0.78 -7.89 11.03
N PRO A 88 0.43 -8.00 12.34
CA PRO A 88 -0.97 -7.86 12.77
C PRO A 88 -1.57 -6.48 12.49
N ALA A 89 -0.78 -5.41 12.49
CA ALA A 89 -1.26 -4.07 12.15
C ALA A 89 -1.59 -3.95 10.65
N VAL A 90 -0.76 -4.55 9.80
CA VAL A 90 -1.00 -4.62 8.36
C VAL A 90 -2.24 -5.45 8.05
N GLU A 91 -2.42 -6.61 8.69
CA GLU A 91 -3.63 -7.43 8.52
C GLU A 91 -4.91 -6.70 8.92
N ARG A 92 -4.89 -5.93 10.02
CA ARG A 92 -6.01 -5.07 10.39
C ARG A 92 -6.29 -4.01 9.32
N MET A 93 -5.24 -3.39 8.80
CA MET A 93 -5.36 -2.38 7.75
C MET A 93 -5.89 -2.97 6.43
N ILE A 94 -5.47 -4.18 6.05
CA ILE A 94 -5.99 -4.93 4.89
C ILE A 94 -7.49 -5.17 5.04
N ARG A 95 -7.95 -5.57 6.24
CA ARG A 95 -9.38 -5.72 6.52
C ARG A 95 -10.12 -4.40 6.34
N SER A 96 -9.59 -3.31 6.89
CA SER A 96 -10.19 -1.97 6.73
C SER A 96 -10.23 -1.49 5.28
N ILE A 97 -9.18 -1.72 4.49
CA ILE A 97 -9.16 -1.42 3.05
C ILE A 97 -10.23 -2.25 2.31
N SER A 98 -10.45 -3.49 2.73
CA SER A 98 -11.44 -4.38 2.08
C SER A 98 -12.89 -4.10 2.50
N SER A 99 -13.11 -3.57 3.71
CA SER A 99 -14.46 -3.38 4.27
C SER A 99 -14.91 -1.92 4.34
N GLY A 100 -14.00 -0.96 4.21
CA GLY A 100 -14.28 0.45 4.45
C GLY A 100 -14.61 0.76 5.91
N SER A 101 -14.11 -0.03 6.85
CA SER A 101 -14.40 0.13 8.28
C SER A 101 -13.15 0.07 9.15
N GLY A 102 -13.19 0.76 10.30
CA GLY A 102 -12.07 0.89 11.22
C GLY A 102 -11.80 2.34 11.58
N GLU A 103 -10.61 2.63 12.09
CA GLU A 103 -10.23 3.99 12.44
C GLU A 103 -10.02 4.84 11.18
N GLY A 104 -10.52 6.09 11.20
CA GLY A 104 -10.42 7.06 10.11
C GLY A 104 -11.60 7.03 9.15
N ASP A 105 -11.66 8.02 8.26
CA ASP A 105 -12.74 8.14 7.27
C ASP A 105 -12.38 7.36 6.01
N TRP A 106 -13.16 6.33 5.73
CA TRP A 106 -12.97 5.45 4.58
C TRP A 106 -13.91 5.82 3.45
N VAL A 107 -13.37 5.95 2.24
CA VAL A 107 -14.13 6.24 1.03
C VAL A 107 -13.90 5.15 -0.02
N PRO A 108 -14.92 4.77 -0.81
CA PRO A 108 -14.75 3.80 -1.89
C PRO A 108 -13.61 4.21 -2.83
N LEU A 109 -12.82 3.24 -3.26
CA LEU A 109 -11.76 3.45 -4.23
C LEU A 109 -12.39 3.65 -5.62
N SER A 110 -12.54 4.90 -6.03
CA SER A 110 -12.98 5.33 -7.37
C SER A 110 -11.96 4.98 -8.44
#